data_AF-A0A3A9JV81-F1
#
_entry.id   AF-A0A3A9JV81-F1
#
_cell.length_a   1.000
_cell.length_b   1.000
_cell.length_c   1.000
_cell.angle_alpha   90.00
_cell.angle_beta   90.00
_cell.angle_gamma   90.00
#
_symmetry.space_group_name_H-M   'P 1'
#
loop_
_entity.id
_entity.type
_entity.pdbx_description
1 polymer ?
#
loop_
_entity_poly.entity_id
_entity_poly.type
_entity_poly.pdbx_seq_one_letter_code
_entity_poly.pdbx_strand_id
1 'polypeptide(L)'
;MAKKLYHGAAYYPELWNEKVIEEDILLMKEAGINVARMGEFAWHTMEQEEGNIDIRFFVDIVHKLHENGIETVMCTPTPTP
;
A
#
# COMPACT_ATOMS: atom_id res chain seq x y z
N MET A 1 -28.95 -1.88 1.79
CA MET A 1 -27.70 -1.56 1.06
C MET A 1 -26.96 -2.86 0.80
N ALA A 2 -26.49 -3.10 -0.43
CA ALA A 2 -25.68 -4.27 -0.71
C ALA A 2 -24.35 -4.18 0.04
N LYS A 3 -23.82 -5.30 0.54
CA LYS A 3 -22.53 -5.36 1.23
C LYS A 3 -21.43 -5.10 0.20
N LYS A 4 -20.53 -4.13 0.47
CA LYS A 4 -19.36 -3.86 -0.41
C LYS A 4 -18.49 -5.12 -0.44
N LEU A 5 -18.22 -5.64 -1.64
CA LEU A 5 -17.27 -6.73 -1.85
C LEU A 5 -15.88 -6.13 -2.06
N TYR A 6 -14.91 -6.60 -1.30
CA TYR A 6 -13.52 -6.20 -1.44
C TYR A 6 -12.81 -7.09 -2.47
N HIS A 7 -12.20 -6.44 -3.46
CA HIS A 7 -11.40 -7.06 -4.49
C HIS A 7 -10.05 -6.34 -4.52
N GLY A 8 -8.98 -7.09 -4.28
CA GLY A 8 -7.68 -6.50 -4.02
C GLY A 8 -6.56 -7.52 -3.98
N ALA A 9 -5.35 -7.03 -3.74
CA ALA A 9 -4.13 -7.82 -3.67
C ALA A 9 -3.18 -7.31 -2.57
N ALA A 10 -2.17 -8.12 -2.27
CA ALA A 10 -0.98 -7.64 -1.58
C ALA A 10 -0.22 -6.67 -2.51
N TYR A 11 0.17 -5.52 -1.99
CA TYR A 11 0.84 -4.46 -2.73
C TYR A 11 2.10 -4.02 -1.98
N TYR A 12 3.22 -3.98 -2.70
CA TYR A 12 4.55 -3.70 -2.17
C TYR A 12 5.15 -2.46 -2.89
N PRO A 13 4.57 -1.28 -2.67
CA PRO A 13 5.01 -0.04 -3.32
C PRO A 13 6.48 0.27 -3.03
N GLU A 14 7.01 -0.13 -1.87
CA GLU A 14 8.39 0.08 -1.44
C GLU A 14 9.45 -0.59 -2.33
N LEU A 15 9.04 -1.53 -3.20
CA LEU A 15 9.93 -2.24 -4.12
C LEU A 15 10.04 -1.55 -5.48
N TRP A 16 9.25 -0.51 -5.73
CA TRP A 16 9.11 0.11 -7.05
C TRP A 16 9.28 1.63 -7.00
N ASN A 17 9.60 2.22 -8.15
CA ASN A 17 9.68 3.67 -8.28
C ASN A 17 8.30 4.29 -8.51
N GLU A 18 8.21 5.62 -8.37
CA GLU A 18 6.94 6.37 -8.48
C GLU A 18 6.20 6.14 -9.80
N LYS A 19 6.91 6.03 -10.92
CA LYS A 19 6.28 5.79 -12.23
C LYS A 19 5.52 4.47 -12.26
N VAL A 20 6.10 3.41 -11.68
CA VAL A 20 5.44 2.10 -11.60
C VAL A 20 4.24 2.17 -10.66
N ILE A 21 4.36 2.87 -9.52
CA ILE A 21 3.25 3.05 -8.59
C ILE A 21 2.07 3.77 -9.25
N GLU A 22 2.33 4.79 -10.07
CA GLU A 22 1.28 5.49 -10.83
C GLU A 22 0.60 4.56 -11.83
N GLU A 23 1.38 3.76 -12.57
CA GLU A 23 0.87 2.77 -13.52
C GLU A 23 0.03 1.68 -12.82
N ASP A 24 0.50 1.17 -11.67
CA ASP A 24 -0.21 0.19 -10.85
C ASP A 24 -1.59 0.71 -10.44
N ILE A 25 -1.69 1.97 -10.01
CA ILE A 25 -2.97 2.57 -9.61
C ILE A 25 -3.94 2.65 -10.79
N LEU A 26 -3.45 2.98 -11.99
CA LEU A 26 -4.27 2.99 -13.20
C LEU A 26 -4.78 1.59 -13.53
N LEU A 27 -3.91 0.58 -13.49
CA LEU A 27 -4.24 -0.82 -13.77
C LEU A 27 -5.18 -1.41 -12.71
N MET A 28 -5.00 -1.06 -11.43
CA MET A 28 -5.90 -1.45 -10.34
C MET A 28 -7.32 -0.94 -10.61
N LYS A 29 -7.48 0.31 -11.07
CA LYS A 29 -8.79 0.86 -11.43
C LYS A 29 -9.41 0.16 -12.62
N GLU A 30 -8.62 -0.13 -13.66
CA GLU A 30 -9.09 -0.89 -14.84
C GLU A 30 -9.55 -2.31 -14.46
N ALA A 31 -8.82 -2.97 -13.55
CA ALA A 31 -9.14 -4.29 -13.04
C ALA A 31 -10.29 -4.32 -12.01
N GLY A 32 -10.81 -3.15 -11.60
CA GLY A 32 -11.84 -3.04 -10.57
C GLY A 32 -11.36 -3.44 -9.17
N ILE A 33 -10.06 -3.28 -8.88
CA ILE A 33 -9.51 -3.38 -7.52
C ILE A 33 -9.99 -2.17 -6.72
N ASN A 34 -10.47 -2.43 -5.50
CA ASN A 34 -11.01 -1.41 -4.60
C ASN A 34 -10.39 -1.43 -3.20
N VAL A 35 -9.41 -2.31 -2.96
CA VAL A 35 -8.60 -2.35 -1.74
C VAL A 35 -7.20 -2.88 -2.02
N ALA A 36 -6.19 -2.38 -1.31
CA ALA A 36 -4.83 -2.91 -1.34
C ALA A 36 -4.32 -3.20 0.08
N ARG A 37 -3.66 -4.34 0.26
CA ARG A 37 -3.01 -4.71 1.53
C ARG A 37 -1.52 -4.45 1.43
N MET A 38 -0.94 -3.73 2.38
CA MET A 38 0.45 -3.26 2.28
C MET A 38 1.15 -3.23 3.64
N GLY A 39 2.49 -3.18 3.62
CA GLY A 39 3.33 -2.98 4.79
C GLY A 39 3.60 -4.23 5.64
N GLU A 40 3.36 -5.43 5.12
CA GLU A 40 3.53 -6.66 5.91
C GLU A 40 5.00 -7.04 6.16
N PHE A 41 5.92 -6.66 5.27
CA PHE A 41 7.37 -6.94 5.37
C PHE A 41 8.21 -5.65 5.38
N ALA A 42 7.59 -4.52 5.69
CA ALA A 42 8.18 -3.20 5.44
C ALA A 42 8.93 -2.61 6.65
N TRP A 43 9.25 -3.39 7.68
CA TRP A 43 9.90 -2.86 8.89
C TRP A 43 11.23 -2.18 8.56
N HIS A 44 12.08 -2.82 7.76
CA HIS A 44 13.36 -2.23 7.36
C HIS A 44 13.20 -0.94 6.55
N THR A 45 12.11 -0.79 5.78
CA THR A 45 11.80 0.44 5.06
C THR A 45 11.40 1.56 6.03
N MET A 46 10.64 1.23 7.07
CA MET A 46 10.13 2.21 8.05
C MET A 46 11.15 2.55 9.14
N GLU A 47 12.02 1.61 9.53
CA GLU A 47 13.00 1.76 10.60
C GLU A 47 14.30 1.09 10.16
N GLN A 48 15.15 1.82 9.44
CA GLN A 48 16.45 1.34 8.99
C GLN A 48 17.46 1.25 10.15
N GLU A 49 17.34 2.16 11.12
CA GLU A 49 18.13 2.23 12.35
C GLU A 49 17.19 2.24 13.55
N GLU A 50 17.51 1.47 14.59
CA GLU A 50 16.68 1.34 15.80
C GLU A 50 16.35 2.71 16.41
N GLY A 51 15.06 2.97 16.62
CA GLY A 51 14.54 4.23 17.14
C GLY A 51 14.35 5.33 16.11
N ASN A 52 14.74 5.12 14.84
CA ASN A 52 14.57 6.09 13.76
C ASN A 52 13.47 5.65 12.78
N ILE A 53 12.22 5.96 13.13
CA ILE A 53 11.03 5.55 12.38
C ILE A 53 10.60 6.65 11.39
N ASP A 54 10.56 6.32 10.10
CA ASP A 54 10.01 7.14 9.02
C ASP A 54 8.92 6.38 8.25
N ILE A 55 7.67 6.83 8.42
CA ILE A 55 6.50 6.25 7.74
C ILE A 55 5.96 7.11 6.59
N ARG A 56 6.62 8.23 6.25
CA ARG A 56 6.10 9.22 5.28
C ARG A 56 5.78 8.60 3.92
N PHE A 57 6.66 7.72 3.45
CA PHE A 57 6.43 6.98 2.21
C PHE A 57 5.07 6.25 2.20
N PHE A 58 4.77 5.47 3.24
CA PHE A 58 3.51 4.73 3.30
C PHE A 58 2.30 5.65 3.51
N VAL A 59 2.46 6.77 4.22
CA VAL A 59 1.41 7.81 4.32
C VAL A 59 1.07 8.36 2.94
N ASP A 60 2.07 8.68 2.12
CA ASP A 60 1.86 9.18 0.77
C ASP A 60 1.17 8.14 -0.14
N ILE A 61 1.53 6.85 -0.02
CA ILE A 61 0.85 5.78 -0.76
C ILE A 61 -0.61 5.64 -0.33
N VAL A 62 -0.91 5.69 0.98
CA VAL A 62 -2.29 5.64 1.47
C VAL A 62 -3.12 6.78 0.90
N HIS A 63 -2.56 7.99 0.83
CA HIS A 63 -3.22 9.14 0.22
C HIS A 63 -3.46 8.92 -1.29
N LYS A 64 -2.44 8.51 -2.05
CA LYS A 64 -2.57 8.24 -3.50
C LYS A 64 -3.64 7.18 -3.80
N LEU A 65 -3.70 6.10 -3.01
CA LEU A 65 -4.72 5.05 -3.15
C LEU A 65 -6.12 5.58 -2.85
N HIS A 66 -6.27 6.31 -1.74
CA HIS A 66 -7.55 6.88 -1.32
C HIS A 66 -8.11 7.88 -2.34
N GLU A 67 -7.27 8.77 -2.89
CA GLU A 67 -7.65 9.71 -3.96
C GLU A 67 -8.13 9.00 -5.23
N ASN A 68 -7.69 7.76 -5.44
CA ASN A 68 -8.10 6.91 -6.56
C ASN A 68 -9.24 5.94 -6.24
N GLY A 69 -9.85 6.06 -5.06
CA GLY A 69 -10.99 5.23 -4.64
C GLY A 69 -10.61 3.81 -4.22
N ILE A 70 -9.34 3.57 -3.92
CA ILE A 70 -8.80 2.28 -3.45
C ILE A 70 -8.59 2.38 -1.94
N GLU A 71 -9.24 1.52 -1.17
CA GLU A 71 -9.05 1.46 0.29
C GLU A 71 -7.72 0.77 0.66
N THR A 72 -7.21 1.02 1.86
CA THR A 72 -5.96 0.40 2.33
C THR A 72 -6.22 -0.51 3.53
N VAL A 73 -5.64 -1.71 3.49
CA VAL A 73 -5.45 -2.59 4.65
C VAL A 73 -3.98 -2.51 5.06
N MET A 74 -3.69 -1.75 6.12
CA MET A 74 -2.33 -1.61 6.62
C MET A 74 -1.99 -2.75 7.58
N CYS A 75 -0.93 -3.49 7.27
CA CYS A 75 -0.40 -4.52 8.16
C CYS A 75 0.48 -3.91 9.26
N THR A 76 0.62 -4.64 10.36
CA THR A 76 1.73 -4.42 11.29
C THR A 76 2.98 -5.07 10.67
N PRO A 77 4.09 -4.33 10.45
CA PRO A 77 5.28 -4.83 9.73
C PRO A 77 6.11 -5.84 10.54
N THR A 78 5.55 -6.48 11.56
CA THR A 78 6.25 -7.42 12.46
C THR A 78 6.65 -8.77 11.84
N PRO A 79 6.03 -9.26 10.75
CA PRO A 79 6.60 -10.34 9.96
C PRO A 79 7.84 -9.82 9.21
N THR A 80 8.99 -10.43 9.45
CA THR A 80 10.20 -10.23 8.64
C THR A 80 10.48 -11.52 7.87
N PRO A 81 10.99 -11.48 6.63
CA PRO A 81 11.99 -12.47 6.22
C PRO A 81 13.24 -12.38 7.10
#